data_AF-A0A1J9Q238-F1
#
_entry.id   AF-A0A1J9Q238-F1
#
_cell.length_a   1.000
_cell.length_b   1.000
_cell.length_c   1.000
_cell.angle_alpha   90.00
_cell.angle_beta   90.00
_cell.angle_gamma   90.00
#
_symmetry.space_group_name_H-M   'P 1'
#
loop_
_entity.id
_entity.type
_entity.pdbx_description
1 polymer ?
#
loop_
_entity_poly.entity_id
_entity_poly.type
_entity_poly.pdbx_seq_one_letter_code
_entity_poly.pdbx_strand_id
1 'polypeptide(L)'
;MLMVAYTSSRPGALIESGCLRGSNDALCYKDIVLRVIPNPDQPVRHILGMEVSLLFMKGKRDKSAPTTYIFHERDDNLALCPISHFLALAPADGAFEAQGINSVEDVFRIRVQAPRNSLQLRWKQSMLNVLIFCRAMHTTEGVRISPDRTLPYDTSNQYLQRLGRNAGFEYKLTPYCIRRGTANAVDGMFVSQLPVNETRSWATCEQISLNGTIFRRKSSGMCSLPSLAVLLGNPIISAVTRSSLTRDPRVPKELSDEQKIAIERDPQLVKLSDRQKSLSKLIKRKHGSIVKVKGTELHRQYTEIGDTIGAEKQSLYRAAFERMRDEFFATIDTIEIESSF
;
A
#
# COMPACT_ATOMS: atom_id res chain seq x y z
N MET A 1 -3.86 -0.73 -3.57
CA MET A 1 -4.14 -1.76 -2.54
C MET A 1 -5.19 -2.76 -3.02
N LEU A 2 -6.39 -2.31 -3.42
CA LEU A 2 -7.48 -3.19 -3.87
C LEU A 2 -7.04 -4.15 -4.99
N MET A 3 -6.38 -3.66 -6.05
CA MET A 3 -5.88 -4.55 -7.11
C MET A 3 -4.99 -5.70 -6.59
N VAL A 4 -4.11 -5.43 -5.62
CA VAL A 4 -3.29 -6.48 -4.98
C VAL A 4 -4.14 -7.47 -4.19
N ALA A 5 -5.18 -6.99 -3.50
CA ALA A 5 -6.08 -7.81 -2.72
C ALA A 5 -6.96 -8.72 -3.59
N TYR A 6 -7.39 -8.27 -4.76
CA TYR A 6 -8.19 -9.06 -5.69
C TYR A 6 -7.35 -10.09 -6.46
N THR A 7 -6.14 -9.71 -6.89
CA THR A 7 -5.34 -10.58 -7.79
C THR A 7 -4.33 -11.45 -7.06
N SER A 8 -4.10 -11.21 -5.76
CA SER A 8 -2.98 -11.80 -5.00
C SER A 8 -1.61 -11.63 -5.70
N SER A 9 -1.49 -10.60 -6.55
CA SER A 9 -0.24 -10.31 -7.26
C SER A 9 0.73 -9.54 -6.39
N ARG A 10 2.02 -9.62 -6.72
CA ARG A 10 3.03 -8.74 -6.09
C ARG A 10 2.81 -7.30 -6.58
N PRO A 11 3.01 -6.28 -5.74
CA PRO A 11 2.85 -4.89 -6.18
C PRO A 11 3.71 -4.53 -7.40
N GLY A 12 4.91 -5.10 -7.51
CA GLY A 12 5.79 -4.90 -8.67
C GLY A 12 5.24 -5.38 -10.03
N ALA A 13 4.02 -5.93 -10.07
CA ALA A 13 3.27 -6.18 -11.32
C ALA A 13 2.38 -5.00 -11.74
N LEU A 14 2.09 -4.08 -10.81
CA LEU A 14 1.23 -2.92 -10.98
C LEU A 14 2.03 -1.61 -10.97
N ILE A 15 3.07 -1.56 -10.14
CA ILE A 15 3.92 -0.41 -9.88
C ILE A 15 5.40 -0.78 -10.07
N GLU A 16 6.30 0.18 -9.93
CA GLU A 16 7.75 -0.08 -10.09
C GLU A 16 8.21 -1.18 -9.14
N SER A 17 8.88 -2.18 -9.69
CA SER A 17 9.42 -3.28 -8.90
C SER A 17 10.64 -2.82 -8.09
N GLY A 18 10.66 -3.17 -6.80
CA GLY A 18 11.83 -2.93 -5.95
C GLY A 18 13.12 -3.64 -6.41
N CYS A 19 13.00 -4.68 -7.25
CA CYS A 19 14.13 -5.38 -7.87
C CYS A 19 14.61 -4.73 -9.18
N LEU A 20 13.83 -3.83 -9.77
CA LEU A 20 14.12 -3.17 -11.04
C LEU A 20 13.92 -1.65 -10.87
N ARG A 21 14.68 -1.08 -9.93
CA ARG A 21 14.61 0.35 -9.61
C ARG A 21 15.08 1.17 -10.80
N GLY A 22 14.31 2.18 -11.18
CA GLY A 22 14.59 3.05 -12.31
C GLY A 22 14.02 2.54 -13.64
N SER A 23 13.36 1.38 -13.70
CA SER A 23 12.79 0.90 -14.97
C SER A 23 11.58 1.71 -15.42
N ASN A 24 10.90 2.37 -14.49
CA ASN A 24 9.65 3.08 -14.73
C ASN A 24 8.50 2.18 -15.22
N ASP A 25 8.66 0.84 -15.16
CA ASP A 25 7.62 -0.11 -15.56
C ASP A 25 6.45 -0.08 -14.59
N ALA A 26 5.26 0.19 -15.09
CA ALA A 26 4.03 0.10 -14.33
C ALA A 26 2.80 0.01 -15.25
N LEU A 27 1.67 -0.27 -14.62
CA LEU A 27 0.38 -0.37 -15.29
C LEU A 27 0.00 0.96 -15.96
N CYS A 28 -0.38 0.89 -17.23
CA CYS A 28 -0.84 2.03 -18.04
C CYS A 28 -2.31 1.85 -18.45
N TYR A 29 -2.93 2.91 -18.99
CA TYR A 29 -4.31 2.82 -19.52
C TYR A 29 -4.47 1.77 -20.63
N LYS A 30 -3.46 1.57 -21.50
CA LYS A 30 -3.51 0.52 -22.55
C LYS A 30 -3.67 -0.90 -22.00
N ASP A 31 -3.28 -1.11 -20.74
CA ASP A 31 -3.34 -2.41 -20.07
C ASP A 31 -4.70 -2.65 -19.39
N ILE A 32 -5.61 -1.67 -19.47
CA ILE A 32 -6.95 -1.71 -18.87
C ILE A 32 -8.00 -1.65 -19.97
N VAL A 33 -8.96 -2.56 -19.93
CA VAL A 33 -10.16 -2.54 -20.78
C VAL A 33 -11.37 -2.39 -19.89
N LEU A 34 -12.08 -1.27 -20.04
CA LEU A 34 -13.33 -1.01 -19.32
C LEU A 34 -14.53 -1.24 -20.25
N ARG A 35 -15.49 -2.05 -19.80
CA ARG A 35 -16.69 -2.41 -20.56
C ARG A 35 -17.96 -2.16 -19.75
N VAL A 36 -18.99 -1.70 -20.43
CA VAL A 36 -20.37 -1.71 -19.97
C VAL A 36 -21.04 -2.94 -20.57
N ILE A 37 -21.69 -3.75 -19.73
CA ILE A 37 -22.44 -4.94 -20.15
C ILE A 37 -23.87 -4.91 -19.58
N PRO A 38 -24.87 -5.42 -20.31
CA PRO A 38 -26.21 -5.62 -19.75
C PRO A 38 -26.13 -6.49 -18.49
N ASN A 39 -26.84 -6.09 -17.42
CA ASN A 39 -26.92 -6.92 -16.23
C ASN A 39 -27.96 -8.03 -16.48
N PRO A 40 -27.58 -9.31 -16.38
CA PRO A 40 -28.51 -10.42 -16.55
C PRO A 40 -29.59 -10.44 -15.45
N ASP A 41 -29.27 -9.98 -14.25
CA ASP A 41 -30.16 -10.03 -13.08
C ASP A 41 -31.06 -8.80 -12.98
N GLN A 42 -30.62 -7.66 -13.53
CA GLN A 42 -31.34 -6.38 -13.44
C GLN A 42 -31.33 -5.63 -14.78
N PRO A 43 -32.28 -5.88 -15.70
CA PRO A 43 -32.25 -5.32 -17.06
C PRO A 43 -32.22 -3.78 -17.14
N VAL A 44 -32.68 -3.08 -16.10
CA VAL A 44 -32.73 -1.61 -16.05
C VAL A 44 -31.35 -0.99 -15.77
N ARG A 45 -30.43 -1.76 -15.17
CA ARG A 45 -29.09 -1.33 -14.77
C ARG A 45 -28.06 -2.09 -15.58
N HIS A 46 -27.10 -1.39 -16.17
CA HIS A 46 -25.93 -2.06 -16.75
C HIS A 46 -24.79 -2.03 -15.75
N ILE A 47 -23.91 -3.02 -15.85
CA ILE A 47 -22.78 -3.20 -14.94
C ILE A 47 -21.47 -2.97 -15.67
N LEU A 48 -20.47 -2.54 -14.91
CA LEU A 48 -19.12 -2.37 -15.40
C LEU A 48 -18.27 -3.62 -15.16
N GLY A 49 -17.55 -4.02 -16.20
CA GLY A 49 -16.47 -5.00 -16.14
C GLY A 49 -15.16 -4.33 -16.51
N MET A 50 -14.12 -4.56 -15.71
CA MET A 50 -12.78 -4.03 -15.96
C MET A 50 -11.79 -5.18 -16.07
N GLU A 51 -11.18 -5.33 -17.23
CA GLU A 51 -10.09 -6.28 -17.47
C GLU A 51 -8.76 -5.54 -17.27
N VAL A 52 -7.84 -6.14 -16.52
CA VAL A 52 -6.51 -5.57 -16.27
C VAL A 52 -5.45 -6.60 -16.62
N SER A 53 -4.61 -6.29 -17.59
CA SER A 53 -3.54 -7.17 -18.07
C SER A 53 -2.22 -6.85 -17.37
N LEU A 54 -1.71 -7.79 -16.57
CA LEU A 54 -0.45 -7.63 -15.85
C LEU A 54 0.72 -8.17 -16.67
N LEU A 55 1.54 -7.26 -17.19
CA LEU A 55 2.74 -7.55 -17.99
C LEU A 55 3.98 -7.83 -17.12
N PHE A 56 4.04 -7.22 -15.93
CA PHE A 56 5.29 -7.15 -15.15
C PHE A 56 5.40 -8.19 -14.03
N MET A 57 4.67 -9.30 -14.13
CA MET A 57 4.65 -10.33 -13.09
C MET A 57 5.99 -11.08 -12.96
N LYS A 58 6.39 -11.37 -11.72
CA LYS A 58 7.61 -12.15 -11.44
C LYS A 58 7.57 -13.51 -12.17
N GLY A 59 8.62 -13.83 -12.92
CA GLY A 59 8.75 -15.08 -13.68
C GLY A 59 7.88 -15.16 -14.94
N LYS A 60 7.17 -14.07 -15.28
CA LYS A 60 6.43 -13.92 -16.54
C LYS A 60 6.74 -12.62 -17.29
N ARG A 61 7.74 -11.85 -16.85
CA ARG A 61 8.31 -10.76 -17.67
C ARG A 61 8.85 -11.40 -18.95
N ASP A 62 8.56 -10.78 -20.09
CA ASP A 62 8.96 -11.24 -21.43
C ASP A 62 8.25 -12.49 -21.97
N LYS A 63 7.18 -12.95 -21.31
CA LYS A 63 6.30 -13.99 -21.88
C LYS A 63 5.27 -13.37 -22.83
N SER A 64 4.94 -14.11 -23.90
CA SER A 64 4.05 -13.65 -24.98
C SER A 64 2.61 -13.34 -24.53
N ALA A 65 2.15 -13.90 -23.41
CA ALA A 65 0.79 -13.72 -22.92
C ALA A 65 0.75 -13.03 -21.54
N PRO A 66 0.15 -11.82 -21.42
CA PRO A 66 -0.11 -11.21 -20.12
C PRO A 66 -1.09 -12.06 -19.31
N THR A 67 -1.03 -11.92 -17.98
CA THR A 67 -2.08 -12.49 -17.12
C THR A 67 -3.14 -11.43 -16.89
N THR A 68 -4.33 -11.66 -17.44
CA THR A 68 -5.48 -10.75 -17.34
C THR A 68 -6.36 -11.14 -16.16
N TYR A 69 -6.71 -10.15 -15.34
CA TYR A 69 -7.66 -10.30 -14.24
C TYR A 69 -8.93 -9.51 -14.57
N ILE A 70 -10.08 -10.09 -14.24
CA ILE A 70 -11.38 -9.45 -14.44
C ILE A 70 -11.88 -8.95 -13.08
N PHE A 71 -12.22 -7.67 -13.05
CA PHE A 71 -12.86 -7.01 -11.92
C PHE A 71 -14.31 -6.73 -12.29
N HIS A 72 -15.21 -6.94 -11.35
CA HIS A 72 -16.62 -6.60 -11.49
C HIS A 72 -16.96 -5.41 -10.58
N GLU A 73 -17.95 -4.65 -11.01
CA GLU A 73 -18.55 -3.60 -10.20
C GLU A 73 -19.15 -4.19 -8.92
N ARG A 74 -18.97 -3.48 -7.81
CA ARG A 74 -19.55 -3.85 -6.52
C ARG A 74 -20.52 -2.77 -6.10
N ASP A 75 -21.73 -3.19 -5.76
CA ASP A 75 -22.80 -2.34 -5.25
C ASP A 75 -22.96 -2.42 -3.72
N ASP A 76 -22.41 -3.46 -3.10
CA ASP A 76 -22.45 -3.64 -1.64
C ASP A 76 -21.54 -2.66 -0.89
N ASN A 77 -20.36 -2.35 -1.43
CA ASN A 77 -19.41 -1.43 -0.82
C ASN A 77 -18.50 -0.77 -1.85
N LEU A 78 -18.80 0.51 -2.17
CA LEU A 78 -18.01 1.31 -3.12
C LEU A 78 -16.55 1.50 -2.69
N ALA A 79 -16.26 1.53 -1.38
CA ALA A 79 -14.89 1.64 -0.87
C ALA A 79 -14.05 0.38 -1.15
N LEU A 80 -14.69 -0.75 -1.46
CA LEU A 80 -14.03 -2.00 -1.85
C LEU A 80 -14.15 -2.30 -3.35
N CYS A 81 -14.79 -1.41 -4.12
CA CYS A 81 -14.93 -1.54 -5.57
C CYS A 81 -13.70 -0.96 -6.29
N PRO A 82 -12.84 -1.79 -6.91
CA PRO A 82 -11.68 -1.30 -7.65
C PRO A 82 -12.07 -0.48 -8.89
N ILE A 83 -13.23 -0.76 -9.50
CA ILE A 83 -13.74 0.00 -10.65
C ILE A 83 -14.10 1.43 -10.23
N SER A 84 -14.79 1.63 -9.10
CA SER A 84 -15.13 2.97 -8.61
C SER A 84 -13.90 3.83 -8.35
N HIS A 85 -12.81 3.24 -7.82
CA HIS A 85 -11.55 3.96 -7.62
C HIS A 85 -10.86 4.31 -8.94
N PHE A 86 -10.90 3.42 -9.93
CA PHE A 86 -10.38 3.70 -11.26
C PHE A 86 -11.20 4.78 -11.98
N LEU A 87 -12.52 4.75 -11.83
CA LEU A 87 -13.41 5.79 -12.35
C LEU A 87 -13.23 7.15 -11.68
N ALA A 88 -12.64 7.25 -10.49
CA ALA A 88 -12.26 8.54 -9.94
C ALA A 88 -11.04 9.14 -10.66
N LEU A 89 -10.18 8.30 -11.27
CA LEU A 89 -8.98 8.72 -11.98
C LEU A 89 -9.27 9.07 -13.45
N ALA A 90 -9.98 8.21 -14.16
CA ALA A 90 -10.13 8.33 -15.62
C ALA A 90 -10.78 9.65 -16.11
N PRO A 91 -11.87 10.17 -15.52
CA PRO A 91 -12.40 11.49 -15.84
C PRO A 91 -11.47 12.62 -15.44
N ALA A 92 -10.79 12.52 -14.28
CA ALA A 92 -9.84 13.53 -13.80
C ALA A 92 -8.64 13.67 -14.76
N ASP A 93 -8.22 12.56 -15.36
CA ASP A 93 -7.20 12.51 -16.40
C ASP A 93 -7.73 12.88 -17.80
N GLY A 94 -9.05 13.06 -17.96
CA GLY A 94 -9.69 13.28 -19.26
C GLY A 94 -9.45 12.11 -20.23
N ALA A 95 -9.42 10.87 -19.72
CA ALA A 95 -8.88 9.71 -20.41
C ALA A 95 -9.77 9.14 -21.53
N PHE A 96 -11.08 9.34 -21.44
CA PHE A 96 -12.06 8.76 -22.37
C PHE A 96 -12.00 9.40 -23.75
N GLU A 97 -12.05 8.59 -24.80
CA GLU A 97 -12.16 9.04 -26.20
C GLU A 97 -13.55 9.67 -26.47
N ALA A 98 -14.59 9.14 -25.86
CA ALA A 98 -15.95 9.64 -26.02
C ALA A 98 -16.12 11.00 -25.33
N GLN A 99 -16.36 12.05 -26.11
CA GLN A 99 -16.54 13.43 -25.62
C GLN A 99 -17.76 13.62 -24.69
N GLY A 100 -18.72 12.69 -24.74
CA GLY A 100 -19.90 12.71 -23.88
C GLY A 100 -19.66 12.21 -22.45
N ILE A 101 -18.46 11.71 -22.12
CA ILE A 101 -18.12 11.22 -20.77
C ILE A 101 -17.25 12.26 -20.08
N ASN A 102 -17.86 13.09 -19.25
CA ASN A 102 -17.16 14.15 -18.50
C ASN A 102 -17.17 13.89 -16.99
N SER A 103 -18.08 13.05 -16.51
CA SER A 103 -18.13 12.66 -15.11
C SER A 103 -18.29 11.15 -14.92
N VAL A 104 -18.22 10.70 -13.67
CA VAL A 104 -18.47 9.31 -13.29
C VAL A 104 -19.94 8.93 -13.56
N GLU A 105 -20.86 9.85 -13.31
CA GLU A 105 -22.29 9.66 -13.54
C GLU A 105 -22.61 9.40 -15.01
N ASP A 106 -21.91 10.06 -15.93
CA ASP A 106 -22.07 9.83 -17.36
C ASP A 106 -21.76 8.37 -17.72
N VAL A 107 -20.73 7.77 -17.12
CA VAL A 107 -20.38 6.36 -17.32
C VAL A 107 -21.53 5.44 -16.90
N PHE A 108 -22.13 5.69 -15.74
CA PHE A 108 -23.23 4.87 -15.21
C PHE A 108 -24.57 5.05 -15.97
N ARG A 109 -24.72 6.15 -16.72
CA ARG A 109 -25.87 6.39 -17.61
C ARG A 109 -25.78 5.62 -18.92
N ILE A 110 -24.62 5.09 -19.29
CA ILE A 110 -24.43 4.39 -20.56
C ILE A 110 -25.34 3.15 -20.60
N ARG A 111 -26.05 3.01 -21.74
CA ARG A 111 -26.89 1.86 -22.02
C ARG A 111 -26.43 1.16 -23.30
N VAL A 112 -26.09 -0.13 -23.18
CA VAL A 112 -25.87 -1.06 -24.28
C VAL A 112 -27.22 -1.35 -24.91
N GLN A 113 -27.37 -1.03 -26.19
CA GLN A 113 -28.58 -1.30 -26.95
C GLN A 113 -28.45 -2.64 -27.68
N ALA A 114 -29.56 -3.39 -27.74
CA ALA A 114 -29.64 -4.58 -28.60
C ALA A 114 -29.34 -4.20 -30.07
N PRO A 115 -28.67 -5.07 -30.86
CA PRO A 115 -28.28 -6.45 -30.55
C PRO A 115 -26.88 -6.57 -29.90
N ARG A 116 -26.30 -5.48 -29.40
CA ARG A 116 -24.95 -5.53 -28.82
C ARG A 116 -24.99 -6.11 -27.41
N ASN A 117 -23.93 -6.87 -27.07
CA ASN A 117 -23.76 -7.46 -25.74
C ASN A 117 -22.84 -6.65 -24.84
N SER A 118 -22.09 -5.70 -25.39
CA SER A 118 -21.20 -4.83 -24.60
C SER A 118 -20.84 -3.55 -25.35
N LEU A 119 -20.44 -2.54 -24.59
CA LEU A 119 -19.77 -1.34 -25.08
C LEU A 119 -18.42 -1.21 -24.37
N GLN A 120 -17.35 -1.12 -25.14
CA GLN A 120 -16.02 -0.83 -24.59
C GLN A 120 -15.84 0.69 -24.51
N LEU A 121 -15.46 1.18 -23.34
CA LEU A 121 -15.06 2.57 -23.15
C LEU A 121 -13.61 2.70 -23.60
N ARG A 122 -13.40 3.41 -24.70
CA ARG A 122 -12.08 3.57 -25.33
C ARG A 122 -11.33 4.74 -24.71
N TRP A 123 -10.01 4.60 -24.62
CA TRP A 123 -9.09 5.64 -24.19
C TRP A 123 -8.63 6.47 -25.37
N LYS A 124 -8.33 7.75 -25.12
CA LYS A 124 -7.63 8.59 -26.09
C LYS A 124 -6.28 8.00 -26.46
N GLN A 125 -5.87 8.18 -27.72
CA GLN A 125 -4.56 7.69 -28.19
C GLN A 125 -3.40 8.25 -27.35
N SER A 126 -3.49 9.52 -26.93
CA SER A 126 -2.51 10.18 -26.06
C SER A 126 -2.42 9.57 -24.65
N MET A 127 -3.44 8.82 -24.22
CA MET A 127 -3.55 8.31 -22.85
C MET A 127 -3.03 6.89 -22.69
N LEU A 128 -2.85 6.14 -23.79
CA LEU A 128 -2.49 4.72 -23.75
C LEU A 128 -1.24 4.40 -22.92
N ASN A 129 -0.22 5.26 -22.98
CA ASN A 129 1.03 5.10 -22.23
C ASN A 129 1.09 5.93 -20.94
N VAL A 130 -0.02 6.55 -20.52
CA VAL A 130 -0.09 7.26 -19.25
C VAL A 130 -0.21 6.24 -18.12
N LEU A 131 0.60 6.45 -17.08
CA LEU A 131 0.71 5.59 -15.91
C LEU A 131 -0.52 5.74 -15.00
N ILE A 132 -1.01 4.63 -14.44
CA ILE A 132 -2.13 4.64 -13.48
C ILE A 132 -1.66 5.00 -12.06
N PHE A 133 -0.46 4.55 -11.70
CA PHE A 133 0.10 4.73 -10.36
C PHE A 133 1.36 5.59 -10.41
N CYS A 134 1.19 6.89 -10.22
CA CYS A 134 2.26 7.86 -10.31
C CYS A 134 2.86 8.23 -8.94
N ARG A 135 4.12 8.66 -8.96
CA ARG A 135 4.84 9.13 -7.77
C ARG A 135 4.37 10.52 -7.36
N ALA A 136 4.14 10.71 -6.07
CA ALA A 136 4.01 12.04 -5.48
C ALA A 136 5.40 12.68 -5.31
N MET A 137 5.53 13.93 -5.76
CA MET A 137 6.73 14.74 -5.70
C MET A 137 6.49 15.97 -4.82
N HIS A 138 7.46 16.28 -3.96
CA HIS A 138 7.47 17.54 -3.24
C HIS A 138 8.10 18.61 -4.12
N THR A 139 7.30 19.63 -4.45
CA THR A 139 7.71 20.81 -5.20
C THR A 139 7.68 22.03 -4.28
N THR A 140 8.25 23.16 -4.73
CA THR A 140 8.20 24.43 -4.00
C THR A 140 6.76 24.91 -3.74
N GLU A 141 5.80 24.46 -4.55
CA GLU A 141 4.38 24.80 -4.45
C GLU A 141 3.55 23.75 -3.71
N GLY A 142 4.20 22.74 -3.12
CA GLY A 142 3.54 21.65 -2.41
C GLY A 142 3.69 20.29 -3.10
N VAL A 143 2.82 19.35 -2.75
CA VAL A 143 2.87 17.98 -3.29
C VAL A 143 2.15 17.94 -4.64
N ARG A 144 2.85 17.48 -5.69
CA ARG A 144 2.30 17.26 -7.02
C ARG A 144 2.50 15.81 -7.45
N ILE A 145 1.61 15.28 -8.28
CA ILE A 145 1.79 13.95 -8.88
C ILE A 145 2.66 14.10 -10.13
N SER A 146 3.69 13.26 -10.27
CA SER A 146 4.55 13.25 -11.45
C SER A 146 3.76 12.75 -12.66
N PRO A 147 3.85 13.39 -13.83
CA PRO A 147 3.16 12.93 -15.02
C PRO A 147 3.77 11.65 -15.62
N ASP A 148 5.06 11.40 -15.35
CA ASP A 148 5.89 10.44 -16.05
C ASP A 148 6.62 9.44 -15.12
N ARG A 149 6.57 9.65 -13.79
CA ARG A 149 7.28 8.79 -12.82
C ARG A 149 6.32 7.85 -12.13
N THR A 150 6.58 6.56 -12.28
CA THR A 150 5.88 5.48 -11.58
C THR A 150 6.05 5.56 -10.06
N LEU A 151 5.05 5.06 -9.33
CA LEU A 151 5.12 4.88 -7.89
C LEU A 151 6.13 3.77 -7.53
N PRO A 152 7.21 4.06 -6.76
CA PRO A 152 8.15 3.03 -6.36
C PRO A 152 7.58 2.05 -5.34
N TYR A 153 7.96 0.76 -5.41
CA TYR A 153 7.58 -0.25 -4.42
C TYR A 153 7.80 0.22 -2.98
N ASP A 154 8.99 0.73 -2.67
CA ASP A 154 9.35 1.15 -1.31
C ASP A 154 8.43 2.26 -0.80
N THR A 155 8.07 3.20 -1.66
CA THR A 155 7.14 4.28 -1.34
C THR A 155 5.75 3.73 -1.05
N SER A 156 5.25 2.85 -1.93
CA SER A 156 3.94 2.20 -1.72
C SER A 156 3.88 1.38 -0.42
N ASN A 157 4.97 0.69 -0.08
CA ASN A 157 5.08 -0.12 1.12
C ASN A 157 5.12 0.77 2.38
N GLN A 158 5.80 1.91 2.33
CA GLN A 158 5.79 2.89 3.41
C GLN A 158 4.39 3.48 3.63
N TYR A 159 3.67 3.83 2.56
CA TYR A 159 2.28 4.29 2.66
C TYR A 159 1.38 3.24 3.29
N LEU A 160 1.53 1.97 2.90
CA LEU A 160 0.75 0.88 3.47
C LEU A 160 1.06 0.65 4.96
N GLN A 161 2.33 0.69 5.35
CA GLN A 161 2.73 0.57 6.75
C GLN A 161 2.18 1.71 7.60
N ARG A 162 2.22 2.95 7.07
CA ARG A 162 1.63 4.12 7.75
C ARG A 162 0.12 3.95 7.92
N LEU A 163 -0.58 3.48 6.88
CA LEU A 163 -2.01 3.21 6.98
C LEU A 163 -2.31 2.14 8.03
N GLY A 164 -1.55 1.05 8.05
CA GLY A 164 -1.70 -0.01 9.06
C GLY A 164 -1.52 0.52 10.48
N ARG A 165 -0.47 1.31 10.72
CA ARG A 165 -0.25 1.96 12.02
C ARG A 165 -1.41 2.86 12.42
N ASN A 166 -1.90 3.70 11.50
CA ASN A 166 -3.02 4.60 11.74
C ASN A 166 -4.35 3.87 12.00
N ALA A 167 -4.52 2.68 11.42
CA ALA A 167 -5.69 1.82 11.61
C ALA A 167 -5.65 1.01 12.92
N GLY A 168 -4.56 1.12 13.69
CA GLY A 168 -4.42 0.49 15.00
C GLY A 168 -3.77 -0.89 14.98
N PHE A 169 -3.19 -1.32 13.86
CA PHE A 169 -2.52 -2.64 13.81
C PHE A 169 -1.23 -2.61 14.61
N GLU A 170 -1.06 -3.59 15.51
CA GLU A 170 0.18 -3.82 16.27
C GLU A 170 1.38 -3.99 15.31
N TYR A 171 1.25 -4.91 14.35
CA TYR A 171 2.30 -5.21 13.39
C TYR A 171 2.20 -4.39 12.11
N LYS A 172 3.35 -4.23 11.43
CA LYS A 172 3.46 -3.53 10.15
C LYS A 172 2.62 -4.22 9.07
N LEU A 173 1.62 -3.50 8.55
CA LEU A 173 0.88 -3.94 7.38
C LEU A 173 1.75 -3.83 6.13
N THR A 174 1.99 -4.95 5.46
CA THR A 174 2.79 -5.01 4.22
C THR A 174 1.97 -5.60 3.07
N PRO A 175 2.39 -5.41 1.81
CA PRO A 175 1.69 -6.01 0.68
C PRO A 175 1.68 -7.54 0.74
N TYR A 176 2.67 -8.15 1.41
CA TYR A 176 2.72 -9.59 1.64
C TYR A 176 1.56 -10.06 2.52
N CYS A 177 1.20 -9.32 3.57
CA CYS A 177 0.07 -9.64 4.45
C CYS A 177 -1.24 -9.72 3.65
N ILE A 178 -1.50 -8.72 2.80
CA ILE A 178 -2.69 -8.68 1.94
C ILE A 178 -2.72 -9.88 1.00
N ARG A 179 -1.60 -10.11 0.30
CA ARG A 179 -1.48 -11.19 -0.69
C ARG A 179 -1.69 -12.58 -0.08
N ARG A 180 -1.12 -12.82 1.11
CA ARG A 180 -1.32 -14.08 1.84
C ARG A 180 -2.75 -14.19 2.36
N GLY A 181 -3.33 -13.10 2.87
CA GLY A 181 -4.74 -13.06 3.28
C GLY A 181 -5.67 -13.48 2.14
N THR A 182 -5.48 -12.93 0.94
CA THR A 182 -6.22 -13.33 -0.26
C THR A 182 -6.03 -14.80 -0.60
N ALA A 183 -4.78 -15.27 -0.66
CA ALA A 183 -4.49 -16.67 -1.01
C ALA A 183 -5.17 -17.65 -0.03
N ASN A 184 -5.07 -17.38 1.27
CA ASN A 184 -5.68 -18.22 2.31
C ASN A 184 -7.23 -18.21 2.22
N ALA A 185 -7.84 -17.07 1.89
CA ALA A 185 -9.29 -16.98 1.72
C ALA A 185 -9.76 -17.81 0.53
N VAL A 186 -9.04 -17.74 -0.59
CA VAL A 186 -9.33 -18.51 -1.81
C VAL A 186 -9.14 -20.00 -1.56
N ASP A 187 -8.01 -20.42 -0.96
CA ASP A 187 -7.75 -21.82 -0.60
C ASP A 187 -8.86 -22.38 0.30
N GLY A 188 -9.39 -21.56 1.21
CA GLY A 188 -10.52 -21.92 2.05
C GLY A 188 -11.81 -22.21 1.34
N MET A 189 -12.14 -21.40 0.35
CA MET A 189 -13.31 -21.64 -0.48
C MET A 189 -13.19 -22.97 -1.22
N PHE A 190 -12.02 -23.25 -1.80
CA PHE A 190 -11.77 -24.52 -2.48
C PHE A 190 -11.85 -25.73 -1.54
N VAL A 191 -11.23 -25.66 -0.36
CA VAL A 191 -11.30 -26.76 0.63
C VAL A 191 -12.72 -26.97 1.14
N SER A 192 -13.51 -25.90 1.35
CA SER A 192 -14.89 -26.02 1.84
C SER A 192 -15.84 -26.70 0.86
N GLN A 193 -15.46 -26.79 -0.42
CA GLN A 193 -16.24 -27.43 -1.48
C GLN A 193 -15.90 -28.91 -1.68
N LEU A 194 -14.90 -29.46 -0.97
CA LEU A 194 -14.52 -30.87 -1.09
C LEU A 194 -15.34 -31.77 -0.13
N PRO A 195 -15.73 -32.99 -0.56
CA PRO A 195 -16.43 -33.94 0.31
C PRO A 195 -15.60 -34.30 1.55
N VAL A 196 -16.27 -34.40 2.71
CA VAL A 196 -15.67 -34.55 4.05
C VAL A 196 -14.88 -35.86 4.22
N ASN A 197 -15.13 -36.86 3.36
CA ASN A 197 -14.88 -38.27 3.60
C ASN A 197 -13.65 -38.86 2.88
N GLU A 198 -13.08 -38.21 1.85
CA GLU A 198 -12.01 -38.85 1.06
C GLU A 198 -10.76 -38.00 0.78
N THR A 199 -10.68 -36.75 1.23
CA THR A 199 -9.53 -35.89 0.83
C THR A 199 -9.17 -34.78 1.81
N ARG A 200 -9.41 -34.97 3.11
CA ARG A 200 -8.82 -34.06 4.13
C ARG A 200 -7.41 -34.49 4.59
N SER A 201 -6.94 -35.67 4.17
CA SER A 201 -5.70 -36.29 4.67
C SER A 201 -4.52 -36.30 3.66
N TRP A 202 -4.78 -36.22 2.34
CA TRP A 202 -3.71 -36.44 1.34
C TRP A 202 -3.46 -35.28 0.35
N ALA A 203 -4.32 -34.26 0.29
CA ALA A 203 -4.06 -33.04 -0.48
C ALA A 203 -3.26 -32.00 0.32
N THR A 204 -2.39 -32.47 1.21
CA THR A 204 -1.55 -31.65 2.08
C THR A 204 -0.17 -31.46 1.44
N CYS A 205 0.44 -30.33 1.75
CA CYS A 205 1.88 -30.26 2.06
C CYS A 205 2.96 -30.17 0.96
N GLU A 206 2.73 -30.48 -0.33
CA GLU A 206 3.90 -30.47 -1.25
C GLU A 206 4.39 -29.07 -1.68
N GLN A 207 3.60 -28.00 -1.51
CA GLN A 207 4.08 -26.61 -1.67
C GLN A 207 4.44 -25.91 -0.35
N ILE A 208 4.24 -26.57 0.78
CA ILE A 208 4.54 -26.03 2.12
C ILE A 208 5.94 -26.46 2.58
N SER A 209 6.58 -27.40 1.90
CA SER A 209 7.90 -27.95 2.26
C SER A 209 9.00 -27.62 1.25
N LEU A 210 9.30 -26.33 1.09
CA LEU A 210 10.62 -25.89 0.59
C LEU A 210 11.12 -24.73 1.45
N ASN A 211 11.26 -25.01 2.74
CA ASN A 211 12.44 -24.71 3.55
C ASN A 211 12.13 -25.08 4.99
N GLY A 212 12.53 -26.31 5.34
CA GLY A 212 12.60 -26.74 6.72
C GLY A 212 13.47 -25.78 7.51
N THR A 213 12.85 -25.01 8.40
CA THR A 213 13.53 -24.43 9.55
C THR A 213 12.47 -24.23 10.62
N ILE A 214 12.41 -25.22 11.52
CA ILE A 214 12.13 -25.09 12.95
C ILE A 214 11.26 -23.89 13.30
N PHE A 215 10.01 -24.17 13.67
CA PHE A 215 9.10 -23.31 14.40
C PHE A 215 9.79 -22.75 15.67
N ARG A 216 10.55 -21.67 15.49
CA ARG A 216 10.98 -20.80 16.56
C ARG A 216 10.21 -19.50 16.38
N ARG A 217 9.43 -19.16 17.40
CA ARG A 217 8.81 -17.86 17.64
C ARG A 217 9.90 -16.78 17.54
N LYS A 218 10.18 -16.31 16.33
CA LYS A 218 11.02 -15.15 16.02
C LYS A 218 10.12 -14.14 15.33
N SER A 219 9.60 -13.20 16.11
CA SER A 219 9.27 -11.79 15.78
C SER A 219 8.68 -11.46 14.40
N SER A 220 7.99 -12.40 13.77
CA SER A 220 7.29 -12.29 12.48
C SER A 220 6.07 -13.23 12.49
N GLY A 221 5.43 -13.30 13.66
CA GLY A 221 4.44 -14.32 14.05
C GLY A 221 3.01 -14.08 13.55
N MET A 222 2.81 -13.53 12.36
CA MET A 222 1.47 -13.16 11.88
C MET A 222 0.92 -14.03 10.73
N CYS A 223 1.63 -15.09 10.28
CA CYS A 223 1.41 -15.60 8.91
C CYS A 223 1.34 -17.11 8.68
N SER A 224 1.44 -17.99 9.70
CA SER A 224 1.46 -19.45 9.49
C SER A 224 0.20 -20.21 9.90
N LEU A 225 -0.66 -19.65 10.77
CA LEU A 225 -1.85 -20.32 11.30
C LEU A 225 -3.17 -20.19 10.49
N PRO A 226 -3.38 -19.25 9.55
CA PRO A 226 -4.69 -19.08 8.92
C PRO A 226 -5.17 -20.27 8.08
N SER A 227 -4.26 -21.10 7.54
CA SER A 227 -4.64 -22.24 6.68
C SER A 227 -5.41 -23.31 7.46
N LEU A 228 -5.05 -23.59 8.72
CA LEU A 228 -5.73 -24.58 9.55
C LEU A 228 -7.10 -24.09 10.04
N ALA A 229 -7.21 -22.79 10.38
CA ALA A 229 -8.46 -22.14 10.79
C ALA A 229 -9.55 -22.24 9.72
N VAL A 230 -9.12 -22.02 8.48
CA VAL A 230 -9.94 -22.06 7.28
C VAL A 230 -10.30 -23.51 6.92
N LEU A 231 -9.36 -24.45 7.03
CA LEU A 231 -9.57 -25.88 6.77
C LEU A 231 -10.62 -26.51 7.70
N LEU A 232 -10.65 -26.07 8.96
CA LEU A 232 -11.53 -26.58 10.02
C LEU A 232 -12.87 -25.84 10.12
N GLY A 233 -13.05 -24.72 9.41
CA GLY A 233 -14.29 -23.93 9.45
C GLY A 233 -14.67 -23.41 10.85
N ASN A 234 -13.73 -23.40 11.80
CA ASN A 234 -14.02 -23.02 13.18
C ASN A 234 -13.92 -21.49 13.33
N PRO A 235 -15.03 -20.80 13.68
CA PRO A 235 -15.06 -19.34 13.76
C PRO A 235 -14.10 -18.79 14.83
N ILE A 236 -13.84 -19.55 15.90
CA ILE A 236 -12.91 -19.16 16.96
C ILE A 236 -11.47 -19.19 16.43
N ILE A 237 -11.09 -20.28 15.75
CA ILE A 237 -9.75 -20.39 15.15
C ILE A 237 -9.57 -19.31 14.08
N SER A 238 -10.62 -18.98 13.31
CA SER A 238 -10.59 -17.85 12.37
C SER A 238 -10.39 -16.52 13.10
N ALA A 239 -11.07 -16.27 14.21
CA ALA A 239 -10.94 -15.03 14.97
C ALA A 239 -9.53 -14.84 15.52
N VAL A 240 -8.94 -15.87 16.15
CA VAL A 240 -7.60 -15.78 16.76
C VAL A 240 -6.45 -15.73 15.75
N THR A 241 -6.69 -16.10 14.50
CA THR A 241 -5.67 -16.08 13.43
C THR A 241 -5.69 -14.83 12.57
N ARG A 242 -6.69 -13.94 12.75
CA ARG A 242 -6.77 -12.67 12.00
C ARG A 242 -5.79 -11.66 12.57
N SER A 243 -5.13 -10.92 11.68
CA SER A 243 -4.32 -9.76 12.05
C SER A 243 -5.12 -8.65 12.73
N SER A 244 -6.46 -8.68 12.63
CA SER A 244 -7.34 -7.74 13.32
C SER A 244 -7.52 -8.05 14.81
N LEU A 245 -7.08 -9.22 15.30
CA LEU A 245 -7.24 -9.61 16.69
C LEU A 245 -6.57 -8.62 17.64
N THR A 246 -5.32 -8.24 17.35
CA THR A 246 -4.53 -7.30 18.16
C THR A 246 -4.66 -5.85 17.68
N ARG A 247 -5.70 -5.54 16.89
CA ARG A 247 -5.90 -4.19 16.36
C ARG A 247 -6.63 -3.33 17.39
N ASP A 248 -5.97 -2.29 17.86
CA ASP A 248 -6.56 -1.29 18.75
C ASP A 248 -6.50 0.12 18.12
N PRO A 249 -7.65 0.72 17.76
CA PRO A 249 -7.71 2.08 17.23
C PRO A 249 -7.23 3.19 18.17
N ARG A 250 -7.12 2.92 19.48
CA ARG A 250 -6.73 3.87 20.53
C ARG A 250 -5.22 4.04 20.64
N VAL A 251 -4.43 3.17 19.99
CA VAL A 251 -2.96 3.27 20.00
C VAL A 251 -2.52 4.69 19.61
N PRO A 252 -1.59 5.33 20.35
CA PRO A 252 -1.17 6.67 20.01
C PRO A 252 -0.53 6.73 18.62
N LYS A 253 -0.92 7.76 17.86
CA LYS A 253 -0.52 7.95 16.46
C LYS A 253 0.69 8.87 16.30
N GLU A 254 1.01 9.63 17.34
CA GLU A 254 2.14 10.55 17.42
C GLU A 254 2.73 10.51 18.84
N LEU A 255 3.98 10.96 18.97
CA LEU A 255 4.60 11.15 20.29
C LEU A 255 3.95 12.31 21.03
N SER A 256 3.93 12.26 22.37
CA SER A 256 3.54 13.39 23.20
C SER A 256 4.53 14.55 23.08
N ASP A 257 4.12 15.75 23.48
CA ASP A 257 5.00 16.91 23.41
C ASP A 257 6.18 16.79 24.38
N GLU A 258 5.99 16.13 25.53
CA GLU A 258 7.07 15.81 26.48
C GLU A 258 8.11 14.87 25.85
N GLN A 259 7.66 13.84 25.12
CA GLN A 259 8.55 12.92 24.41
C GLN A 259 9.31 13.64 23.29
N LYS A 260 8.66 14.55 22.56
CA LYS A 260 9.32 15.39 21.55
C LYS A 260 10.38 16.29 22.19
N ILE A 261 10.08 16.93 23.33
CA ILE A 261 11.03 17.75 24.08
C ILE A 261 12.22 16.91 24.57
N ALA A 262 11.98 15.68 25.03
CA ALA A 262 13.05 14.78 25.45
C ALA A 262 14.00 14.43 24.31
N ILE A 263 13.49 14.24 23.08
CA ILE A 263 14.31 14.04 21.89
C ILE A 263 15.19 15.26 21.60
N GLU A 264 14.65 16.49 21.68
CA GLU A 264 15.45 17.71 21.45
C GLU A 264 16.59 17.90 22.47
N ARG A 265 16.47 17.28 23.66
CA ARG A 265 17.49 17.30 24.71
C ARG A 265 18.54 16.20 24.58
N ASP A 266 18.48 15.38 23.53
CA ASP A 266 19.46 14.31 23.32
C ASP A 266 20.90 14.90 23.24
N PRO A 267 21.88 14.32 23.96
CA PRO A 267 23.24 14.85 24.02
C PRO A 267 23.91 14.98 22.65
N GLN A 268 23.64 14.07 21.71
CA GLN A 268 24.20 14.14 20.36
C GLN A 268 23.55 15.27 19.55
N LEU A 269 22.23 15.42 19.62
CA LEU A 269 21.52 16.52 18.97
C LEU A 269 21.94 17.89 19.51
N VAL A 270 22.11 18.03 20.82
CA VAL A 270 22.60 19.26 21.45
C VAL A 270 24.02 19.58 20.96
N LYS A 271 24.93 18.59 20.96
CA LYS A 271 26.31 18.75 20.47
C LYS A 271 26.36 19.15 19.00
N LEU A 272 25.56 18.53 18.14
CA LEU A 272 25.46 18.87 16.72
C LEU A 272 24.89 20.28 16.53
N SER A 273 23.85 20.64 17.28
CA SER A 273 23.23 21.96 17.26
C SER A 273 24.20 23.05 17.69
N ASP A 274 24.99 22.82 18.74
CA ASP A 274 25.99 23.77 19.22
C ASP A 274 27.15 23.94 18.23
N ARG A 275 27.56 22.85 17.56
CA ARG A 275 28.52 22.90 16.45
C ARG A 275 27.96 23.72 15.28
N GLN A 276 26.70 23.51 14.90
CA GLN A 276 26.03 24.25 13.84
C GLN A 276 25.93 25.75 14.18
N LYS A 277 25.54 26.08 15.41
CA LYS A 277 25.48 27.47 15.91
C LYS A 277 26.85 28.13 15.90
N SER A 278 27.90 27.42 16.32
CA SER A 278 29.27 27.92 16.33
C SER A 278 29.77 28.21 14.91
N LEU A 279 29.47 27.30 13.97
CA LEU A 279 29.79 27.49 12.56
C LEU A 279 29.00 28.67 11.95
N SER A 280 27.71 28.80 12.29
CA SER A 280 26.87 29.94 11.90
C SER A 280 27.48 31.27 12.37
N LYS A 281 27.93 31.34 13.63
CA LYS A 281 28.62 32.52 14.19
C LYS A 281 29.92 32.82 13.44
N LEU A 282 30.73 31.79 13.13
CA LEU A 282 31.97 31.95 12.37
C LEU A 282 31.71 32.52 10.96
N ILE A 283 30.71 31.97 10.26
CA ILE A 283 30.32 32.43 8.92
C ILE A 283 29.84 33.88 8.96
N LYS A 284 28.98 34.23 9.93
CA LYS A 284 28.49 35.60 10.10
C LYS A 284 29.63 36.58 10.39
N ARG A 285 30.63 36.19 11.19
CA ARG A 285 31.81 37.03 11.49
C ARG A 285 32.69 37.25 10.26
N LYS A 286 32.98 36.20 9.48
CA LYS A 286 33.91 36.28 8.33
C LYS A 286 33.27 36.83 7.06
N HIS A 287 31.98 36.57 6.84
CA HIS A 287 31.33 36.81 5.54
C HIS A 287 29.98 37.54 5.66
N GLY A 288 29.57 37.93 6.88
CA GLY A 288 28.35 38.69 7.15
C GLY A 288 27.05 37.87 7.13
N SER A 289 26.90 36.94 6.19
CA SER A 289 25.68 36.11 6.05
C SER A 289 25.98 34.71 5.52
N ILE A 290 25.14 33.74 5.92
CA ILE A 290 25.19 32.35 5.43
C ILE A 290 24.91 32.28 3.92
N VAL A 291 24.05 33.16 3.42
CA VAL A 291 23.71 33.19 1.98
C VAL A 291 24.91 33.60 1.13
N LYS A 292 25.78 34.48 1.66
CA LYS A 292 26.97 35.00 0.95
C LYS A 292 28.07 33.94 0.77
N VAL A 293 28.05 32.87 1.55
CA VAL A 293 29.03 31.78 1.47
C VAL A 293 28.53 30.57 0.70
N LYS A 294 27.37 30.67 0.03
CA LYS A 294 26.80 29.57 -0.77
C LYS A 294 27.81 29.11 -1.83
N GLY A 295 28.05 27.79 -1.88
CA GLY A 295 29.05 27.18 -2.77
C GLY A 295 30.47 27.08 -2.19
N THR A 296 30.72 27.62 -0.99
CA THR A 296 32.00 27.44 -0.29
C THR A 296 31.99 26.18 0.59
N GLU A 297 33.19 25.73 0.97
CA GLU A 297 33.37 24.62 1.92
C GLU A 297 32.67 24.86 3.26
N LEU A 298 32.67 26.10 3.77
CA LEU A 298 32.00 26.45 5.03
C LEU A 298 30.48 26.29 4.94
N HIS A 299 29.89 26.63 3.79
CA HIS A 299 28.47 26.41 3.56
C HIS A 299 28.13 24.93 3.46
N ARG A 300 28.96 24.14 2.76
CA ARG A 300 28.79 22.69 2.68
C ARG A 300 28.79 22.05 4.07
N GLN A 301 29.78 22.36 4.91
CA GLN A 301 29.85 21.86 6.28
C GLN A 301 28.64 22.28 7.12
N TYR A 302 28.14 23.51 6.95
CA TYR A 302 26.94 23.97 7.64
C TYR A 302 25.69 23.18 7.23
N THR A 303 25.52 22.93 5.92
CA THR A 303 24.42 22.13 5.38
C THR A 303 24.52 20.68 5.84
N GLU A 304 25.69 20.05 5.75
CA GLU A 304 25.91 18.66 6.17
C GLU A 304 25.60 18.44 7.66
N ILE A 305 25.99 19.38 8.53
CA ILE A 305 25.60 19.32 9.95
C ILE A 305 24.08 19.43 10.10
N GLY A 306 23.42 20.31 9.33
CA GLY A 306 21.96 20.44 9.34
C GLY A 306 21.25 19.16 8.89
N ASP A 307 21.73 18.53 7.83
CA ASP A 307 21.21 17.26 7.33
C ASP A 307 21.42 16.13 8.34
N THR A 308 22.58 16.12 9.02
CA THR A 308 22.89 15.17 10.09
C THR A 308 21.95 15.35 11.28
N ILE A 309 21.69 16.59 11.71
CA ILE A 309 20.71 16.90 12.76
C ILE A 309 19.32 16.38 12.37
N GLY A 310 18.89 16.66 11.14
CA GLY A 310 17.59 16.19 10.62
C GLY A 310 17.49 14.67 10.61
N ALA A 311 18.53 13.98 10.14
CA ALA A 311 18.59 12.52 10.11
C ALA A 311 18.56 11.91 11.52
N GLU A 312 19.37 12.46 12.44
CA GLU A 312 19.45 11.97 13.82
C GLU A 312 18.12 12.18 14.56
N LYS A 313 17.53 13.37 14.44
CA LYS A 313 16.20 13.66 15.01
C LYS A 313 15.15 12.70 14.49
N GLN A 314 15.15 12.42 13.18
CA GLN A 314 14.22 11.49 12.57
C GLN A 314 14.43 10.04 13.05
N SER A 315 15.68 9.65 13.30
CA SER A 315 16.06 8.35 13.85
C SER A 315 15.55 8.19 15.29
N LEU A 316 15.86 9.15 16.16
CA LEU A 316 15.41 9.20 17.55
C LEU A 316 13.88 9.21 17.66
N TYR A 317 13.22 10.01 16.83
CA TYR A 317 11.76 10.04 16.76
C TYR A 317 11.19 8.66 16.40
N ARG A 318 11.73 7.99 15.38
CA ARG A 318 11.26 6.65 14.97
C ARG A 318 11.47 5.63 16.09
N ALA A 319 12.62 5.66 16.76
CA ALA A 319 12.92 4.75 17.85
C ALA A 319 12.01 4.98 19.08
N ALA A 320 11.77 6.23 19.46
CA ALA A 320 10.84 6.57 20.52
C ALA A 320 9.40 6.17 20.17
N PHE A 321 8.99 6.40 18.92
CA PHE A 321 7.64 6.07 18.45
C PHE A 321 7.37 4.56 18.42
N GLU A 322 8.31 3.75 17.93
CA GLU A 322 8.15 2.29 17.96
C GLU A 322 8.12 1.79 19.42
N ARG A 323 8.99 2.31 20.31
CA ARG A 323 8.97 1.94 21.75
C ARG A 323 7.63 2.26 22.43
N MET A 324 7.08 3.45 22.20
CA MET A 324 5.78 3.84 22.76
C MET A 324 4.66 2.91 22.30
N ARG A 325 4.69 2.48 21.03
CA ARG A 325 3.70 1.53 20.51
C ARG A 325 3.88 0.14 21.11
N ASP A 326 5.12 -0.34 21.20
CA ASP A 326 5.43 -1.63 21.81
C ASP A 326 4.97 -1.66 23.28
N GLU A 327 5.19 -0.58 24.02
CA GLU A 327 4.72 -0.41 25.40
C GLU A 327 3.19 -0.41 25.50
N PHE A 328 2.50 0.31 24.60
CA PHE A 328 1.04 0.32 24.56
C PHE A 328 0.47 -1.09 24.40
N PHE A 329 0.92 -1.85 23.39
CA PHE A 329 0.40 -3.21 23.15
C PHE A 329 0.84 -4.20 24.22
N ALA A 330 1.96 -3.96 24.91
CA ALA A 330 2.41 -4.81 26.02
C ALA A 330 1.60 -4.60 27.32
N THR A 331 0.93 -3.45 27.48
CA THR A 331 0.32 -3.03 28.76
C THR A 331 -1.20 -2.89 28.71
N ILE A 332 -1.78 -2.53 27.56
CA ILE A 332 -3.20 -2.18 27.45
C ILE A 332 -4.12 -3.31 27.92
N ASP A 333 -3.83 -4.56 27.54
CA ASP A 333 -4.63 -5.72 27.93
C ASP A 333 -4.67 -5.88 29.46
N THR A 334 -3.51 -5.72 30.13
CA THR A 334 -3.43 -5.80 31.60
C THR A 334 -4.22 -4.69 32.26
N ILE A 335 -4.08 -3.45 31.77
CA ILE A 335 -4.81 -2.28 32.30
C ILE A 335 -6.33 -2.49 32.19
N GLU A 336 -6.81 -3.02 31.06
CA GLU A 336 -8.25 -3.26 30.88
C GLU A 336 -8.78 -4.39 31.78
N ILE A 337 -8.02 -5.47 31.89
CA ILE A 337 -8.36 -6.60 32.78
C ILE A 337 -8.45 -6.10 34.23
N GLU A 338 -7.48 -5.31 34.68
CA GLU A 338 -7.48 -4.75 36.03
C GLU A 338 -8.65 -3.78 36.25
N SER A 339 -9.04 -2.98 35.25
CA SER A 339 -10.19 -2.07 35.34
C SER A 339 -11.56 -2.77 35.37
N SER A 340 -11.60 -4.08 35.10
CA SER A 340 -12.82 -4.87 35.02
C SER A 340 -13.25 -5.48 36.38
N PHE A 341 -12.44 -5.27 37.43
CA PHE A 341 -12.67 -5.76 38.80
C PHE A 341 -12.62 -4.60 39.81
#